data_AF-A0A4Y2IJ41-F1
#
_entry.id   AF-A0A4Y2IJ41-F1
#
_cell.length_a   1.000
_cell.length_b   1.000
_cell.length_c   1.000
_cell.angle_alpha   90.00
_cell.angle_beta   90.00
_cell.angle_gamma   90.00
#
_symmetry.space_group_name_H-M   'P 1'
#
loop_
_entity.id
_entity.type
_entity.pdbx_description
1 polymer ?
#
loop_
_entity_poly.entity_id
_entity_poly.type
_entity_poly.pdbx_seq_one_letter_code
_entity_poly.pdbx_strand_id
1 'polypeptide(L)'
;MVLHGTFHTVTPVVTKVLAAVRTLDRFGISDRAGAAIVSAALRDVGIISESNVLNVVDRNEIRRGRTKARTTLLYHVIKDYDHDQFGLYFDGRKDRTLSMEDNRRKVIIEEHISLVKEPVSEYIGHVSVNFGRAQIIGNNIYSIFVMR
;
A
#
# COMPACT_ATOMS: atom_id res chain seq x y z
N MET A 1 9.06 38.27 41.42
CA MET A 1 9.94 37.21 40.86
C MET A 1 9.01 36.15 40.29
N VAL A 2 8.76 36.20 38.97
CA VAL A 2 7.74 35.39 38.29
C VAL A 2 8.38 34.08 37.84
N LEU A 3 7.93 32.95 38.41
CA LEU A 3 8.32 31.62 37.97
C LEU A 3 7.43 31.22 36.79
N HIS A 4 7.92 31.47 35.58
CA HIS A 4 7.30 30.97 34.36
C HIS A 4 7.78 29.53 34.10
N GLY A 5 7.23 28.58 34.87
CA GLY A 5 7.43 27.15 34.64
C GLY A 5 6.39 26.65 33.65
N THR A 6 6.76 26.58 32.37
CA THR A 6 5.95 25.93 31.34
C THR A 6 5.82 24.45 31.69
N PHE A 7 4.66 24.04 32.21
CA PHE A 7 4.29 22.64 32.35
C PHE A 7 4.36 22.00 30.97
N HIS A 8 5.40 21.20 30.73
CA HIS A 8 5.46 20.34 29.56
C HIS A 8 4.23 19.44 29.59
N THR A 9 3.35 19.66 28.62
CA THR A 9 2.14 18.88 28.39
C THR A 9 2.53 17.41 28.32
N VAL A 10 2.07 16.63 29.29
CA VAL A 10 2.18 15.17 29.31
C VAL A 10 1.26 14.66 28.21
N THR A 11 1.75 14.74 26.98
CA THR A 11 1.20 13.95 25.88
C THR A 11 1.43 12.49 26.27
N PRO A 12 0.37 11.65 26.35
CA PRO A 12 0.54 10.28 26.79
C PRO A 12 1.52 9.59 25.85
N VAL A 13 2.48 8.87 26.42
CA VAL A 13 3.54 8.08 25.77
C VAL A 13 3.08 7.39 24.47
N VAL A 14 1.80 7.01 24.41
CA VAL A 14 1.06 6.47 23.27
C VAL A 14 1.27 7.24 21.95
N THR A 15 1.38 8.57 21.94
CA THR A 15 1.58 9.34 20.67
C THR A 15 3.03 9.32 20.17
N LYS A 16 4.03 9.14 21.04
CA LYS A 16 5.44 9.03 20.63
C LYS A 16 5.82 7.64 20.10
N VAL A 17 5.02 6.61 20.41
CA VAL A 17 5.28 5.23 19.97
C VAL A 17 5.00 5.03 18.47
N LEU A 18 4.12 5.82 17.85
CA LEU A 18 3.73 5.61 16.44
C LEU A 18 4.87 5.87 15.45
N ALA A 19 5.62 6.96 15.64
CA ALA A 19 6.77 7.30 14.78
C ALA A 19 7.88 6.26 14.92
N ALA A 20 8.19 5.84 16.16
CA ALA A 20 9.16 4.79 16.44
C ALA A 20 8.77 3.47 15.76
N VAL A 21 7.51 3.06 15.87
CA VAL A 21 6.98 1.84 15.26
C VAL A 21 7.13 1.84 13.73
N ARG A 22 6.84 2.96 13.05
CA ARG A 22 7.02 3.07 11.59
C ARG A 22 8.47 2.90 11.18
N THR A 23 9.40 3.50 11.94
CA THR A 23 10.84 3.34 11.72
C THR A 23 11.29 1.91 11.95
N LEU A 24 10.80 1.25 13.01
CA LEU A 24 11.09 -0.16 13.27
C LEU A 24 10.60 -1.08 12.14
N ASP A 25 9.42 -0.81 11.57
CA ASP A 25 8.91 -1.52 10.38
C ASP A 25 9.80 -1.31 9.15
N ARG A 26 10.21 -0.06 8.90
CA ARG A 26 11.08 0.29 7.76
C ARG A 26 12.41 -0.47 7.77
N PHE A 27 12.97 -0.70 8.95
CA PHE A 27 14.24 -1.41 9.11
C PHE A 27 14.09 -2.90 9.46
N GLY A 28 12.86 -3.44 9.45
CA GLY A 28 12.61 -4.86 9.74
C GLY A 28 13.00 -5.29 11.16
N ILE A 29 13.01 -4.38 12.13
CA ILE A 29 13.45 -4.66 13.49
C ILE A 29 12.43 -5.56 14.21
N SER A 30 12.91 -6.57 14.96
CA SER A 30 12.03 -7.43 15.74
C SER A 30 11.32 -6.67 16.86
N ASP A 31 10.11 -7.10 17.26
CA ASP A 31 9.36 -6.41 18.32
C ASP A 31 10.14 -6.32 19.64
N ARG A 32 10.92 -7.35 19.97
CA ARG A 32 11.72 -7.42 21.21
C ARG A 32 12.91 -6.45 21.15
N ALA A 33 13.61 -6.40 20.01
CA ALA A 33 14.68 -5.43 19.81
C ALA A 33 14.13 -3.99 19.80
N GLY A 34 12.99 -3.77 19.14
CA GLY A 34 12.32 -2.48 19.12
C GLY A 34 11.90 -2.01 20.51
N ALA A 35 11.36 -2.90 21.34
CA ALA A 35 11.00 -2.61 22.73
C ALA A 35 12.23 -2.18 23.56
N ALA A 36 13.37 -2.87 23.41
CA ALA A 36 14.61 -2.52 24.08
C ALA A 36 15.16 -1.15 23.62
N ILE A 37 15.20 -0.90 22.31
CA ILE A 37 15.67 0.37 21.73
C ILE A 37 14.81 1.55 22.22
N VAL A 38 13.49 1.40 22.14
CA VAL A 38 12.55 2.45 22.57
C VAL A 38 12.66 2.67 24.08
N SER A 39 12.75 1.60 24.88
CA SER A 39 12.90 1.73 26.34
C SER A 39 14.22 2.38 26.75
N ALA A 40 15.33 2.07 26.06
CA ALA A 40 16.62 2.71 26.30
C ALA A 40 16.56 4.20 25.94
N ALA A 41 16.03 4.54 24.76
CA ALA A 41 15.87 5.94 24.34
C ALA A 41 14.98 6.74 25.31
N LEU A 42 13.91 6.13 25.81
CA LEU A 42 13.01 6.75 26.80
C LEU A 42 13.66 6.95 28.17
N ARG A 43 14.61 6.08 28.55
CA ARG A 43 15.44 6.25 29.74
C ARG A 43 16.42 7.41 29.57
N ASP A 44 17.08 7.50 28.41
CA ASP A 44 18.05 8.56 28.12
C ASP A 44 17.41 9.96 28.14
N VAL A 45 16.17 10.09 27.67
CA VAL A 45 15.41 11.36 27.73
C VAL A 45 14.71 11.62 29.06
N GLY A 46 14.92 10.76 30.07
CA GLY A 46 14.40 10.94 31.43
C GLY A 46 12.89 10.69 31.60
N ILE A 47 12.24 10.03 30.64
CA ILE A 47 10.81 9.66 30.73
C ILE A 47 10.62 8.40 31.59
N ILE A 48 11.59 7.48 31.54
CA ILE A 48 11.62 6.28 32.37
C ILE A 48 12.75 6.43 33.39
N SER A 49 12.45 6.22 34.67
CA SER A 49 13.46 6.10 35.73
C SER A 49 13.60 4.64 36.17
N GLU A 50 14.73 4.30 36.79
CA GLU A 50 14.93 2.96 37.37
C GLU A 50 13.93 2.63 38.49
N SER A 51 13.43 3.65 39.18
CA SER A 51 12.44 3.53 40.24
C SER A 51 11.00 3.37 39.73
N ASN A 52 10.72 3.66 38.46
CA ASN A 52 9.37 3.62 37.88
C ASN A 52 9.33 2.76 36.61
N VAL A 53 9.22 1.44 36.82
CA VAL A 53 9.22 0.42 35.75
C VAL A 53 7.90 0.40 34.96
N LEU A 54 6.86 1.10 35.41
CA LEU A 54 5.53 1.08 34.79
C LEU A 54 5.51 1.63 33.36
N ASN A 55 6.49 2.46 33.00
CA ASN A 55 6.56 3.13 31.69
C ASN A 55 7.49 2.42 30.68
N VAL A 56 8.03 1.24 31.02
CA VAL A 56 8.88 0.47 30.10
C VAL A 56 8.06 -0.06 28.93
N VAL A 57 8.60 0.05 27.72
CA VAL A 57 7.92 -0.40 26.51
C VAL A 57 8.13 -1.90 26.36
N ASP A 58 7.04 -2.66 26.40
CA ASP A 58 7.05 -4.10 26.15
C ASP A 58 6.94 -4.44 24.65
N ARG A 59 7.33 -5.66 24.30
CA ARG A 59 7.11 -6.27 22.99
C ARG A 59 5.65 -6.16 22.53
N ASN A 60 4.69 -6.39 23.42
CA ASN A 60 3.26 -6.33 23.07
C ASN A 60 2.80 -4.91 22.74
N GLU A 61 3.41 -3.91 23.36
CA GLU A 61 3.14 -2.49 23.07
C GLU A 61 3.62 -2.13 21.65
N ILE A 62 4.82 -2.58 21.27
CA ILE A 62 5.33 -2.44 19.89
C ILE A 62 4.41 -3.14 18.88
N ARG A 63 4.03 -4.39 19.16
CA ARG A 63 3.15 -5.17 18.29
C ARG A 63 1.79 -4.48 18.11
N ARG A 64 1.19 -3.99 19.20
CA ARG A 64 -0.08 -3.25 19.15
C ARG A 64 0.06 -1.94 18.38
N GLY A 65 1.16 -1.21 18.59
CA GLY A 65 1.50 -0.02 17.83
C GLY A 65 1.61 -0.30 16.33
N ARG A 66 2.26 -1.40 15.93
CA ARG A 66 2.39 -1.86 14.54
C ARG A 66 1.04 -2.14 13.91
N THR A 67 0.20 -2.92 14.60
CA THR A 67 -1.16 -3.21 14.12
C THR A 67 -1.94 -1.93 13.89
N LYS A 68 -1.98 -1.01 14.87
CA LYS A 68 -2.67 0.28 14.72
C LYS A 68 -2.12 1.09 13.54
N ALA A 69 -0.80 1.21 13.43
CA ALA A 69 -0.15 1.96 12.35
C ALA A 69 -0.55 1.42 10.96
N ARG A 70 -0.55 0.09 10.80
CA ARG A 70 -0.92 -0.58 9.55
C ARG A 70 -2.40 -0.47 9.26
N THR A 71 -3.27 -0.61 10.27
CA THR A 71 -4.72 -0.43 10.09
C THR A 71 -5.07 1.00 9.69
N THR A 72 -4.42 2.02 10.27
CA THR A 72 -4.61 3.42 9.87
C THR A 72 -4.14 3.65 8.43
N LEU A 73 -2.99 3.10 8.04
CA LEU A 73 -2.51 3.18 6.64
C LEU A 73 -3.48 2.49 5.68
N LEU A 74 -3.94 1.28 6.01
CA LEU A 74 -4.91 0.54 5.20
C LEU A 74 -6.23 1.29 5.08
N TYR A 75 -6.74 1.90 6.15
CA TYR A 75 -7.95 2.71 6.11
C TYR A 75 -7.81 3.93 5.21
N HIS A 76 -6.67 4.62 5.24
CA HIS A 76 -6.39 5.74 4.33
C HIS A 76 -6.35 5.27 2.88
N VAL A 77 -5.61 4.19 2.62
CA VAL A 77 -5.54 3.56 1.30
C VAL A 77 -6.93 3.14 0.79
N ILE A 78 -7.79 2.62 1.67
CA ILE A 78 -9.19 2.27 1.35
C ILE A 78 -10.08 3.49 1.12
N LYS A 79 -9.91 4.56 1.89
CA LYS A 79 -10.61 5.83 1.67
C LYS A 79 -10.21 6.47 0.34
N ASP A 80 -8.95 6.34 -0.05
CA ASP A 80 -8.43 6.78 -1.34
C ASP A 80 -8.93 5.87 -2.50
N TYR A 81 -9.48 4.68 -2.21
CA TYR A 81 -10.14 3.79 -3.17
C TYR A 81 -11.62 4.17 -3.47
N ASP A 82 -12.09 5.33 -3.02
CA ASP A 82 -13.38 5.91 -3.49
C ASP A 82 -13.28 6.47 -4.93
N HIS A 83 -12.13 6.30 -5.58
CA HIS A 83 -11.94 6.54 -7.00
C HIS A 83 -12.18 5.27 -7.79
N ASP A 84 -12.72 5.39 -9.01
CA ASP A 84 -12.94 4.27 -9.95
C ASP A 84 -11.62 3.53 -10.21
N GLN A 85 -11.29 2.55 -9.37
CA GLN A 85 -10.05 1.81 -9.50
C GLN A 85 -10.26 0.72 -10.56
N PHE A 86 -9.44 0.75 -11.59
CA PHE A 86 -9.50 -0.24 -12.66
C PHE A 86 -8.38 -1.28 -12.52
N GLY A 87 -8.76 -2.55 -12.64
CA GLY A 87 -7.86 -3.68 -12.81
C GLY A 87 -7.72 -4.05 -14.28
N LEU A 88 -6.48 -4.31 -14.71
CA LEU A 88 -6.19 -4.91 -16.01
C LEU A 88 -6.02 -6.42 -15.84
N TYR A 89 -6.82 -7.20 -16.55
CA TYR A 89 -6.77 -8.65 -16.52
C TYR A 89 -6.36 -9.23 -17.87
N PHE A 90 -5.28 -10.01 -17.85
CA PHE A 90 -4.85 -10.83 -18.96
C PHE A 90 -5.38 -12.25 -18.71
N ASP A 91 -6.43 -12.64 -19.44
CA ASP A 91 -6.99 -13.99 -19.31
C ASP A 91 -6.20 -15.04 -20.12
N GLY A 92 -5.13 -14.61 -20.80
CA GLY A 92 -4.27 -15.45 -21.61
C GLY A 92 -4.93 -15.97 -22.89
N ARG A 93 -6.14 -15.49 -23.22
CA ARG A 93 -6.83 -15.87 -24.45
C ARG A 93 -6.10 -15.30 -25.66
N LYS A 94 -5.88 -16.19 -26.62
CA LYS A 94 -5.30 -15.87 -27.92
C LYS A 94 -6.25 -16.37 -28.99
N ASP A 95 -7.05 -15.45 -29.52
CA ASP A 95 -8.05 -15.80 -30.52
C ASP A 95 -7.36 -15.92 -31.88
N ARG A 96 -7.63 -17.01 -32.59
CA ARG A 96 -7.03 -17.32 -33.89
C ARG A 96 -8.06 -17.11 -34.99
N THR A 97 -7.90 -16.04 -35.75
CA THR A 97 -8.80 -15.70 -36.86
C THR A 97 -8.16 -16.08 -38.18
N LEU A 98 -8.89 -16.80 -39.03
CA LEU A 98 -8.47 -17.07 -40.41
C LEU A 98 -8.85 -15.88 -41.30
N SER A 99 -7.84 -15.23 -41.90
CA SER A 99 -8.03 -14.19 -42.92
C SER A 99 -7.53 -14.66 -44.28
N MET A 100 -8.09 -14.09 -45.34
CA MET A 100 -7.66 -14.29 -46.72
C MET A 100 -6.96 -13.01 -47.19
N GLU A 101 -5.67 -13.11 -47.51
CA GLU A 101 -4.85 -12.01 -48.01
C GLU A 101 -4.09 -12.53 -49.24
N ASP A 102 -4.19 -11.86 -50.39
CA ASP A 102 -3.62 -12.30 -51.68
C ASP A 102 -3.92 -13.76 -52.05
N ASN A 103 -5.18 -14.17 -51.88
CA ASN A 103 -5.66 -15.52 -52.18
C ASN A 103 -4.94 -16.64 -51.37
N ARG A 104 -4.21 -16.28 -50.31
CA ARG A 104 -3.57 -17.19 -49.35
C ARG A 104 -4.27 -17.08 -48.00
N ARG A 105 -4.41 -18.22 -47.32
CA ARG A 105 -4.92 -18.26 -45.94
C ARG A 105 -3.82 -17.80 -44.99
N LYS A 106 -4.14 -16.84 -44.14
CA LYS A 106 -3.28 -16.36 -43.06
C LYS A 106 -4.02 -16.53 -41.73
N VAL A 107 -3.30 -16.97 -40.72
CA VAL A 107 -3.83 -17.04 -39.34
C VAL A 107 -3.34 -15.79 -38.62
N ILE A 108 -4.27 -14.98 -38.15
CA ILE A 108 -4.01 -13.86 -37.26
C ILE A 108 -4.25 -14.35 -35.83
N ILE A 109 -3.34 -13.99 -34.91
CA ILE A 109 -3.47 -14.31 -33.50
C ILE A 109 -3.62 -13.00 -32.75
N GLU A 110 -4.75 -12.82 -32.08
CA GLU A 110 -5.09 -11.62 -31.32
C GLU A 110 -5.04 -11.90 -29.82
N GLU A 111 -4.49 -10.98 -29.04
CA GLU A 111 -4.45 -11.05 -27.59
C GLU A 111 -5.59 -10.22 -27.01
N HIS A 112 -6.30 -10.79 -26.03
CA HIS A 112 -7.43 -10.14 -25.35
C HIS A 112 -7.02 -9.63 -23.97
N ILE A 113 -7.29 -8.35 -23.72
CA ILE A 113 -7.04 -7.68 -22.43
C ILE A 113 -8.37 -7.15 -21.92
N SER A 114 -8.81 -7.59 -20.75
CA SER A 114 -10.05 -7.13 -20.13
C SER A 114 -9.76 -6.04 -19.10
N LEU A 115 -10.59 -5.00 -19.10
CA LEU A 115 -10.59 -3.96 -18.08
C LEU A 115 -11.77 -4.21 -17.13
N VAL A 116 -11.47 -4.32 -15.85
CA VAL A 116 -12.46 -4.52 -14.79
C VAL A 116 -12.37 -3.41 -13.75
N LYS A 117 -13.47 -3.08 -13.10
CA LYS A 117 -13.50 -2.14 -11.98
C LYS A 117 -13.47 -2.92 -10.65
N GLU A 118 -12.63 -2.45 -9.74
CA GLU A 118 -12.50 -2.99 -8.39
C GLU A 118 -13.07 -2.00 -7.35
N PRO A 119 -13.56 -2.49 -6.20
CA PRO A 119 -13.80 -3.91 -5.86
C PRO A 119 -15.02 -4.45 -6.60
N VAL A 120 -15.15 -5.78 -6.77
CA VAL A 120 -16.25 -6.56 -7.44
C VAL A 120 -15.87 -7.09 -8.83
N SER A 121 -14.71 -6.71 -9.38
CA SER A 121 -14.26 -7.13 -10.71
C SER A 121 -15.34 -6.92 -11.80
N GLU A 122 -16.06 -5.80 -11.75
CA GLU A 122 -17.10 -5.45 -12.71
C GLU A 122 -16.49 -5.27 -14.10
N TYR A 123 -17.01 -5.94 -15.12
CA TYR A 123 -16.48 -5.83 -16.47
C TYR A 123 -16.80 -4.47 -17.12
N ILE A 124 -15.77 -3.72 -17.51
CA ILE A 124 -15.88 -2.37 -18.08
C ILE A 124 -15.70 -2.38 -19.60
N GLY A 125 -14.87 -3.29 -20.12
CA GLY A 125 -14.57 -3.40 -21.54
C GLY A 125 -13.37 -4.33 -21.80
N HIS A 126 -13.01 -4.50 -23.07
CA HIS A 126 -11.80 -5.22 -23.46
C HIS A 126 -11.13 -4.55 -24.67
N VAL A 127 -9.87 -4.91 -24.90
CA VAL A 127 -9.10 -4.61 -26.10
C VAL A 127 -8.67 -5.93 -26.74
N SER A 128 -8.89 -6.04 -28.05
CA SER A 128 -8.22 -7.04 -28.89
C SER A 128 -7.05 -6.38 -29.61
N VAL A 129 -5.84 -6.90 -29.43
CA VAL A 129 -4.66 -6.42 -30.15
C VAL A 129 -4.09 -7.53 -31.04
N ASN A 130 -3.86 -7.20 -32.32
CA ASN A 130 -3.25 -8.12 -33.30
C ASN A 130 -1.80 -8.51 -32.97
N PHE A 131 -1.15 -7.71 -32.11
CA PHE A 131 0.23 -7.95 -31.66
C PHE A 131 0.39 -7.48 -30.22
N GLY A 132 0.94 -8.35 -29.36
CA GLY A 132 1.29 -8.06 -27.97
C GLY A 132 2.48 -7.09 -27.80
N ARG A 133 2.59 -6.06 -28.65
CA ARG A 133 3.61 -5.02 -28.49
C ARG A 133 3.13 -4.05 -27.41
N ALA A 134 3.99 -3.80 -26.42
CA ALA A 134 3.70 -2.90 -25.31
C ALA A 134 3.18 -1.52 -25.76
N GLN A 135 3.72 -0.96 -26.86
CA GLN A 135 3.27 0.32 -27.40
C GLN A 135 1.82 0.28 -27.92
N ILE A 136 1.43 -0.79 -28.62
CA ILE A 136 0.07 -0.95 -29.16
C ILE A 136 -0.89 -1.16 -28.00
N ILE A 137 -0.55 -2.03 -27.05
CA ILE A 137 -1.33 -2.28 -25.85
C ILE A 137 -1.55 -0.98 -25.06
N GLY A 138 -0.48 -0.23 -24.78
CA GLY A 138 -0.55 1.03 -24.04
C GLY A 138 -1.44 2.07 -24.71
N ASN A 139 -1.32 2.23 -26.03
CA ASN A 139 -2.17 3.17 -26.79
C ASN A 139 -3.64 2.78 -26.77
N ASN A 140 -3.96 1.49 -26.89
CA ASN A 140 -5.34 1.02 -26.83
C ASN A 140 -5.93 1.18 -25.43
N ILE A 141 -5.18 0.84 -24.37
CA ILE A 141 -5.60 1.08 -22.98
C ILE A 141 -5.87 2.57 -22.77
N TYR A 142 -4.96 3.45 -23.22
CA TYR A 142 -5.15 4.90 -23.13
C TYR A 142 -6.42 5.38 -23.84
N SER A 143 -6.72 4.84 -25.03
CA SER A 143 -7.93 5.20 -25.77
C SER A 143 -9.23 4.89 -25.02
N ILE A 144 -9.28 3.79 -24.26
CA ILE A 144 -10.44 3.43 -23.43
C ILE A 144 -10.74 4.50 -22.39
N PHE A 145 -9.71 5.10 -21.80
CA PHE A 145 -9.86 6.10 -20.74
C PHE A 145 -10.10 7.52 -21.27
N VAL A 146 -9.69 7.82 -22.51
CA VAL A 146 -9.80 9.17 -23.09
C VAL A 146 -11.04 9.36 -23.95
N MET A 147 -11.55 8.31 -24.58
CA MET A 147 -12.77 8.39 -25.42
C MET A 147 -14.08 8.15 -24.65
N ARG A 148 -14.04 8.18 -23.32
CA ARG A 148 -15.20 7.92 -22.45
C ARG A 148 -15.57 9.15 -21.63
#